data_AF-A0A0X3BIM7-F1
#
_entry.id   AF-A0A0X3BIM7-F1
#
_cell.length_a   1.000
_cell.length_b   1.000
_cell.length_c   1.000
_cell.angle_alpha   90.00
_cell.angle_beta   90.00
_cell.angle_gamma   90.00
#
_symmetry.space_group_name_H-M   'P 1'
#
loop_
_entity.id
_entity.type
_entity.pdbx_description
1 polymer ?
#
loop_
_entity_poly.entity_id
_entity_poly.type
_entity_poly.pdbx_seq_one_letter_code
_entity_poly.pdbx_strand_id
1 'polypeptide(L)'
;MMPGYRVLVHASERDRVPVALNNAKNLIAGLGVGAVEVRVVAYADGVEGLRASGPNTVLMDLLASHGAGFVVCANTLRSRNLTAEDFPDYVETVPSGVVEPVIRPALPPAVKKGISYASRTAFTTPSWPGLLTIRARPISVLMMAPLVRRPRRT
;
A
#
# COMPACT_ATOMS: atom_id res chain seq x y z
N MET A 1 15.78 14.21 -6.81
CA MET A 1 14.60 14.19 -7.69
C MET A 1 13.43 13.72 -6.86
N MET A 2 12.30 14.44 -6.84
CA MET A 2 11.11 13.96 -6.12
C MET A 2 10.46 12.83 -6.92
N PRO A 3 10.00 11.73 -6.28
CA PRO A 3 9.34 10.65 -6.99
C PRO A 3 8.06 11.17 -7.68
N GLY A 4 7.90 10.83 -8.96
CA GLY A 4 6.73 11.22 -9.76
C GLY A 4 5.48 10.44 -9.39
N TYR A 5 5.66 9.26 -8.79
CA TYR A 5 4.58 8.36 -8.38
C TYR A 5 4.73 7.93 -6.92
N ARG A 6 3.60 7.79 -6.23
CA ARG A 6 3.53 7.21 -4.88
C ARG A 6 2.53 6.08 -4.91
N VAL A 7 2.96 4.89 -4.54
CA VAL A 7 2.15 3.67 -4.62
C VAL A 7 2.15 2.97 -3.28
N LEU A 8 0.95 2.62 -2.85
CA LEU A 8 0.76 1.77 -1.69
C LEU A 8 0.31 0.38 -2.13
N VAL A 9 1.00 -0.63 -1.62
CA VAL A 9 0.66 -2.03 -1.82
C VAL A 9 0.16 -2.59 -0.50
N HIS A 10 -1.12 -2.92 -0.44
CA HIS A 10 -1.72 -3.55 0.72
C HIS A 10 -1.45 -5.07 0.75
N ALA A 11 -1.21 -5.60 1.95
CA ALA A 11 -1.03 -7.02 2.19
C ALA A 11 -1.81 -7.46 3.44
N SER A 12 -2.96 -8.10 3.22
CA SER A 12 -3.85 -8.57 4.31
C SER A 12 -3.82 -10.07 4.55
N GLU A 13 -3.41 -10.84 3.53
CA GLU A 13 -3.41 -12.31 3.53
C GLU A 13 -1.97 -12.82 3.47
N ARG A 14 -1.60 -13.71 4.39
CA ARG A 14 -0.24 -14.27 4.50
C ARG A 14 0.27 -14.83 3.16
N ASP A 15 -0.53 -15.64 2.49
CA ASP A 15 -0.15 -16.34 1.26
C ASP A 15 -0.07 -15.40 0.05
N ARG A 16 -0.57 -14.17 0.17
CA ARG A 16 -0.52 -13.14 -0.88
C ARG A 16 0.62 -12.15 -0.70
N VAL A 17 1.33 -12.17 0.44
CA VAL A 17 2.48 -11.29 0.68
C VAL A 17 3.55 -11.43 -0.42
N PRO A 18 3.94 -12.63 -0.89
CA PRO A 18 4.92 -12.74 -1.98
C PRO A 18 4.46 -12.07 -3.28
N VAL A 19 3.15 -12.06 -3.55
CA VAL A 19 2.58 -11.37 -4.71
C VAL A 19 2.67 -9.85 -4.54
N ALA A 20 2.33 -9.33 -3.35
CA ALA A 20 2.47 -7.91 -3.03
C ALA A 20 3.92 -7.43 -3.18
N LEU A 21 4.88 -8.19 -2.68
CA LEU A 21 6.31 -7.88 -2.80
C LEU A 21 6.79 -7.91 -4.26
N ASN A 22 6.34 -8.90 -5.05
CA ASN A 22 6.68 -8.92 -6.47
C ASN A 22 6.05 -7.77 -7.25
N ASN A 23 4.85 -7.32 -6.88
CA ASN A 23 4.26 -6.12 -7.48
C ASN A 23 5.09 -4.88 -7.15
N ALA A 24 5.55 -4.73 -5.90
CA ALA A 24 6.46 -3.66 -5.51
C ALA A 24 7.77 -3.69 -6.33
N LYS A 25 8.36 -4.89 -6.50
CA LYS A 25 9.55 -5.10 -7.35
C LYS A 25 9.30 -4.65 -8.79
N ASN A 26 8.19 -5.07 -9.37
CA ASN A 26 7.84 -4.75 -10.75
C ASN A 26 7.57 -3.26 -10.95
N LEU A 27 6.96 -2.58 -9.96
CA LEU A 27 6.76 -1.13 -9.99
C LEU A 27 8.09 -0.37 -10.00
N ILE A 28 9.02 -0.73 -9.12
CA ILE A 28 10.34 -0.10 -9.05
C ILE A 28 11.13 -0.36 -10.34
N ALA A 29 11.13 -1.60 -10.82
CA ALA A 29 11.84 -1.96 -12.05
C ALA A 29 11.25 -1.26 -13.30
N GLY A 30 9.92 -1.12 -13.37
CA GLY A 30 9.24 -0.52 -14.51
C GLY A 30 9.31 1.01 -14.56
N LEU A 31 9.28 1.69 -13.40
CA LEU A 31 9.32 3.15 -13.31
C LEU A 31 10.74 3.69 -13.11
N GLY A 32 11.66 2.87 -12.63
CA GLY A 32 13.01 3.25 -12.26
C GLY A 32 13.14 3.58 -10.77
N VAL A 33 14.32 3.29 -10.22
CA VAL A 33 14.67 3.58 -8.83
C VAL A 33 14.61 5.09 -8.57
N GLY A 34 13.92 5.49 -7.50
CA GLY A 34 13.73 6.89 -7.14
C GLY A 34 12.64 7.64 -7.93
N ALA A 35 12.10 7.06 -9.01
CA ALA A 35 10.96 7.63 -9.73
C ALA A 35 9.61 7.32 -9.05
N VAL A 36 9.58 6.28 -8.21
CA VAL A 36 8.40 5.85 -7.45
C VAL A 36 8.73 5.64 -5.98
N GLU A 37 7.89 6.17 -5.09
CA GLU A 37 7.87 5.79 -3.67
C GLU A 37 6.89 4.63 -3.50
N VAL A 38 7.39 3.46 -3.11
CA VAL A 38 6.55 2.29 -2.84
C VAL A 38 6.50 2.05 -1.33
N ARG A 39 5.29 1.92 -0.79
CA ARG A 39 5.08 1.44 0.58
C ARG A 39 4.25 0.17 0.58
N VAL A 40 4.76 -0.87 1.21
CA VAL A 40 4.03 -2.12 1.45
C VAL A 40 3.46 -2.06 2.86
N VAL A 41 2.13 -2.15 2.97
CA VAL A 41 1.42 -2.05 4.25
C VAL A 41 0.74 -3.35 4.58
N ALA A 42 1.20 -3.97 5.66
CA ALA A 42 0.68 -5.24 6.15
C ALA A 42 -0.21 -5.05 7.38
N TYR A 43 -1.34 -5.76 7.36
CA TYR A 43 -2.28 -5.87 8.48
C TYR A 43 -2.97 -7.24 8.41
N ALA A 44 -3.76 -7.58 9.43
CA ALA A 44 -4.32 -8.93 9.55
C ALA A 44 -3.22 -10.00 9.30
N ASP A 45 -3.51 -11.11 8.63
CA ASP A 45 -2.56 -12.22 8.43
C ASP A 45 -1.34 -11.84 7.58
N GLY A 46 -1.40 -10.72 6.85
CA GLY A 46 -0.30 -10.22 6.06
C GLY A 46 0.95 -9.87 6.87
N VAL A 47 0.82 -9.52 8.16
CA VAL A 47 1.99 -9.22 9.00
C VAL A 47 2.93 -10.42 9.14
N GLU A 48 2.40 -11.65 9.12
CA GLU A 48 3.21 -12.87 9.19
C GLU A 48 4.16 -13.03 8.01
N GLY A 49 3.82 -12.44 6.85
CA GLY A 49 4.69 -12.49 5.68
C GLY A 49 5.83 -11.48 5.69
N LEU A 50 5.88 -10.56 6.67
CA LEU A 50 6.95 -9.57 6.82
C LEU A 50 7.90 -9.87 8.00
N ARG A 51 7.75 -11.03 8.64
CA ARG A 51 8.56 -11.45 9.80
C ARG A 51 10.06 -11.46 9.49
N ALA A 52 10.86 -11.08 10.48
CA ALA A 52 12.30 -11.29 10.45
C ALA A 52 12.62 -12.78 10.28
N SER A 53 13.70 -13.08 9.57
CA SER A 53 14.12 -14.43 9.19
C SER A 53 13.04 -15.30 8.49
N GLY A 54 11.97 -14.68 7.97
CA GLY A 54 10.93 -15.34 7.18
C GLY A 54 11.33 -15.61 5.73
N PRO A 55 10.51 -16.33 4.95
CA PRO A 55 10.82 -16.70 3.57
C PRO A 55 10.91 -15.51 2.61
N ASN A 56 10.37 -14.35 3.00
CA ASN A 56 10.32 -13.15 2.17
C ASN A 56 11.44 -12.14 2.46
N THR A 57 12.26 -12.35 3.50
CA THR A 57 13.24 -11.35 3.97
C THR A 57 14.21 -10.93 2.89
N VAL A 58 14.77 -11.88 2.14
CA VAL A 58 15.70 -11.58 1.04
C VAL A 58 15.08 -10.61 0.02
N LEU A 59 13.81 -10.80 -0.32
CA LEU A 59 13.10 -9.91 -1.24
C LEU A 59 12.78 -8.56 -0.57
N MET A 60 12.45 -8.55 0.71
CA MET A 60 12.24 -7.32 1.47
C MET A 60 13.52 -6.48 1.57
N ASP A 61 14.66 -7.10 1.86
CA ASP A 61 15.97 -6.44 1.94
C ASP A 61 16.36 -5.84 0.59
N LEU A 62 16.11 -6.59 -0.50
CA LEU A 62 16.30 -6.08 -1.86
C LEU A 62 15.41 -4.85 -2.11
N LEU A 63 14.12 -4.91 -1.79
CA LEU A 63 13.20 -3.79 -2.01
C LEU A 63 13.54 -2.58 -1.13
N ALA A 64 13.93 -2.81 0.13
CA ALA A 64 14.37 -1.78 1.05
C ALA A 64 15.62 -1.05 0.53
N SER A 65 16.60 -1.78 -0.03
CA SER A 65 17.78 -1.16 -0.66
C SER A 65 17.45 -0.32 -1.90
N HIS A 66 16.29 -0.56 -2.52
CA HIS A 66 15.74 0.27 -3.61
C HIS A 66 14.78 1.37 -3.13
N GLY A 67 14.68 1.59 -1.81
CA GLY A 67 13.88 2.66 -1.22
C GLY A 67 12.40 2.32 -0.97
N ALA A 68 12.01 1.04 -1.02
CA ALA A 68 10.67 0.63 -0.61
C ALA A 68 10.52 0.70 0.93
N GLY A 69 9.41 1.27 1.39
CA GLY A 69 9.05 1.29 2.82
C GLY A 69 8.14 0.12 3.19
N PHE A 70 8.29 -0.41 4.40
CA PHE A 70 7.44 -1.46 4.96
C PHE A 70 6.75 -0.97 6.21
N VAL A 71 5.46 -1.25 6.32
CA VAL A 71 4.63 -0.76 7.42
C VAL A 71 3.75 -1.86 7.97
N VAL A 72 3.69 -2.00 9.29
CA VAL A 72 2.81 -2.95 9.99
C VAL A 72 1.83 -2.24 10.91
N CYS A 73 0.62 -2.79 11.00
CA CYS A 73 -0.45 -2.24 11.83
C CYS A 73 -0.28 -2.61 13.32
N ALA A 74 -0.11 -1.61 14.18
CA ALA A 74 0.03 -1.78 15.63
C ALA A 74 -1.17 -2.51 16.27
N ASN A 75 -2.39 -2.25 15.79
CA ASN A 75 -3.58 -2.95 16.27
C ASN A 75 -3.47 -4.46 15.97
N THR A 76 -2.98 -4.82 14.78
CA THR A 76 -2.77 -6.21 14.42
C THR A 76 -1.67 -6.83 15.28
N LEU A 77 -0.54 -6.14 15.49
CA LEU A 77 0.54 -6.64 16.34
C LEU A 77 0.04 -6.96 17.75
N ARG A 78 -0.70 -6.03 18.38
CA ARG A 78 -1.30 -6.26 19.71
C ARG A 78 -2.26 -7.44 19.74
N SER A 79 -3.12 -7.59 18.72
CA SER A 79 -4.07 -8.71 18.65
C SER A 79 -3.40 -10.08 18.44
N ARG A 80 -2.15 -10.07 17.96
CA ARG A 80 -1.37 -11.25 17.58
C ARG A 80 -0.23 -11.55 18.56
N ASN A 81 -0.09 -10.78 19.64
CA ASN A 81 1.05 -10.82 20.56
C ASN A 81 2.40 -10.73 19.83
N LEU A 82 2.48 -9.87 18.83
CA LEU A 82 3.72 -9.57 18.11
C LEU A 82 4.29 -8.23 18.58
N THR A 83 5.61 -8.09 18.48
CA THR A 83 6.32 -6.85 18.82
C THR A 83 7.05 -6.29 17.60
N ALA A 84 7.77 -5.17 17.73
CA ALA A 84 8.49 -4.60 16.58
C ALA A 84 9.76 -5.41 16.25
N GLU A 85 10.36 -6.04 17.26
CA GLU A 85 11.58 -6.85 17.19
C GLU A 85 11.39 -8.15 16.37
N ASP A 86 10.13 -8.50 16.12
CA ASP A 86 9.72 -9.61 15.28
C ASP A 86 9.89 -9.35 13.78
N PHE A 87 10.21 -8.12 13.40
CA PHE A 87 10.34 -7.63 12.03
C PHE A 87 11.74 -7.05 11.79
N PRO A 88 12.18 -6.96 10.53
CA PRO A 88 13.42 -6.23 10.21
C PRO A 88 13.37 -4.77 10.66
N ASP A 89 14.51 -4.19 11.03
CA ASP A 89 14.62 -2.84 11.61
C ASP A 89 14.05 -1.72 10.72
N TYR A 90 13.95 -1.94 9.41
CA TYR A 90 13.38 -0.99 8.45
C TYR A 90 11.84 -1.04 8.36
N VAL A 91 11.17 -1.91 9.12
CA VAL A 91 9.71 -2.01 9.15
C VAL A 91 9.14 -1.04 10.19
N GLU A 92 8.35 -0.06 9.74
CA GLU A 92 7.71 0.91 10.62
C GLU A 92 6.40 0.36 11.19
N THR A 93 6.15 0.54 12.48
CA THR A 93 4.85 0.25 13.10
C THR A 93 3.97 1.50 13.10
N VAL A 94 2.76 1.41 12.56
CA VAL A 94 1.78 2.52 12.53
C VAL A 94 0.52 2.18 13.33
N PRO A 95 -0.18 3.18 13.91
CA PRO A 95 -1.38 2.93 14.70
C PRO A 95 -2.48 2.16 13.95
N SER A 96 -2.67 2.44 12.65
CA SER A 96 -3.65 1.74 11.80
C SER A 96 -3.15 1.60 10.37
N GLY A 97 -2.93 0.36 9.91
CA GLY A 97 -2.43 0.07 8.56
C GLY A 97 -3.38 0.44 7.41
N VAL A 98 -4.66 0.71 7.69
CA VAL A 98 -5.63 1.14 6.67
C VAL A 98 -5.77 2.66 6.61
N VAL A 99 -5.60 3.33 7.75
CA VAL A 99 -5.88 4.77 7.91
C VAL A 99 -4.62 5.60 7.74
N GLU A 100 -3.50 5.17 8.33
CA GLU A 100 -2.27 5.95 8.35
C GLU A 100 -1.70 6.22 6.95
N PRO A 101 -1.70 5.26 6.00
CA PRO A 101 -1.15 5.57 4.69
C PRO A 101 -1.99 6.55 3.86
N VAL A 102 -3.26 6.73 4.22
CA VAL A 102 -4.17 7.73 3.64
C VAL A 102 -3.94 9.10 4.30
N ILE A 103 -3.68 9.13 5.62
CA ILE A 103 -3.44 10.35 6.40
C ILE A 103 -2.01 10.88 6.24
N ARG A 104 -1.07 10.00 5.92
CA ARG A 104 0.32 10.33 5.63
C ARG A 104 0.58 10.27 4.11
N PRO A 105 -0.01 11.18 3.27
CA PRO A 105 0.80 11.66 2.18
C PRO A 105 2.06 12.25 2.83
N ALA A 106 3.22 12.22 2.18
CA ALA A 106 4.31 13.10 2.55
C ALA A 106 3.77 14.55 2.53
N LEU A 107 3.26 15.01 3.68
CA LEU A 107 2.70 16.32 3.90
C LEU A 107 3.92 17.17 4.26
N PRO A 108 4.28 18.19 3.48
CA PRO A 108 5.01 19.29 4.07
C PRO A 108 4.17 19.82 5.25
N PRO A 109 4.81 20.29 6.33
CA PRO A 109 4.14 20.56 7.59
C PRO A 109 3.27 21.82 7.47
N ALA A 110 2.04 21.69 6.99
CA ALA A 110 0.91 22.61 7.24
C ALA A 110 -0.29 22.32 6.32
N VAL A 111 -1.09 21.28 6.57
CA VAL A 111 -2.55 21.36 6.28
C VAL A 111 -3.30 20.46 7.27
N LYS A 112 -3.62 20.98 8.45
CA LYS A 112 -4.74 20.47 9.26
C LYS A 112 -5.98 21.27 8.88
N LYS A 113 -6.91 20.70 8.12
CA LYS A 113 -8.36 20.96 8.22
C LYS A 113 -9.17 20.07 7.27
N GLY A 114 -10.08 19.29 7.87
CA GLY A 114 -11.28 18.76 7.23
C GLY A 114 -11.09 17.58 6.27
N ILE A 115 -11.13 16.35 6.80
CA ILE A 115 -11.46 15.16 5.99
C ILE A 115 -12.84 14.68 6.46
N SER A 116 -13.83 14.87 5.60
CA SER A 116 -15.18 14.30 5.71
C SER A 116 -15.18 12.95 5.01
N TYR A 117 -15.54 11.89 5.73
CA TYR A 117 -15.81 10.57 5.14
C TYR A 117 -17.23 10.54 4.57
N ALA A 118 -17.39 10.17 3.30
CA ALA A 118 -18.68 9.80 2.74
C ALA A 118 -18.57 8.41 2.10
N SER A 119 -18.92 7.37 2.86
CA SER A 119 -19.22 6.05 2.31
C SER A 119 -20.59 6.13 1.63
N ARG A 120 -20.63 6.34 0.32
CA ARG A 120 -21.87 6.24 -0.44
C ARG A 120 -22.02 4.78 -0.89
N THR A 121 -22.79 4.04 -0.12
CA THR A 121 -23.33 2.72 -0.48
C THR A 121 -24.03 2.83 -1.85
N ALA A 122 -23.68 1.94 -2.77
CA ALA A 122 -24.18 1.95 -4.14
C ALA A 122 -25.70 1.76 -4.19
N PHE A 123 -26.41 2.69 -4.84
CA PHE A 123 -27.77 2.48 -5.31
C PHE A 123 -27.72 1.74 -6.65
N THR A 124 -28.49 0.67 -6.73
CA THR A 124 -28.78 -0.16 -7.88
C THR A 124 -29.40 0.62 -9.05
N THR A 125 -29.08 0.27 -10.29
CA THR A 125 -30.06 0.27 -11.40
C THR A 125 -29.77 -0.82 -12.43
N PRO A 126 -30.79 -1.32 -13.18
CA PRO A 126 -30.80 -2.64 -13.80
C PRO A 126 -30.70 -2.66 -15.35
N SER A 127 -30.35 -3.85 -15.85
CA SER A 127 -30.70 -4.49 -17.15
C SER A 127 -30.18 -3.93 -18.49
N TRP A 128 -29.28 -4.68 -19.18
CA TRP A 128 -29.52 -5.49 -20.41
C TRP A 128 -28.17 -6.10 -20.94
N PRO A 129 -28.20 -7.13 -21.81
CA PRO A 129 -27.26 -8.25 -21.85
C PRO A 129 -26.15 -8.09 -22.89
N GLY A 130 -24.97 -8.60 -22.55
CA GLY A 130 -23.82 -8.66 -23.44
C GLY A 130 -22.73 -9.51 -22.80
N LEU A 131 -22.63 -10.75 -23.26
CA LEU A 131 -21.73 -11.78 -22.79
C LEU A 131 -20.25 -11.33 -22.88
N LEU A 132 -19.55 -11.25 -21.74
CA LEU A 132 -18.19 -11.76 -21.59
C LEU A 132 -17.90 -11.98 -20.10
N THR A 133 -18.19 -13.18 -19.60
CA THR A 133 -17.73 -13.60 -18.26
C THR A 133 -16.24 -13.87 -18.32
N ILE A 134 -15.42 -12.87 -18.02
CA ILE A 134 -14.05 -13.07 -17.55
C ILE A 134 -14.07 -12.94 -16.03
N ARG A 135 -14.07 -14.09 -15.35
CA ARG A 135 -13.71 -14.17 -13.94
C ARG A 135 -12.21 -13.88 -13.82
N ALA A 136 -11.82 -12.76 -13.22
CA ALA A 136 -10.47 -12.60 -12.68
C ALA A 136 -10.40 -11.50 -11.60
N ARG A 137 -10.27 -11.95 -10.35
CA ARG A 137 -9.57 -11.33 -9.18
C ARG A 137 -10.03 -9.94 -8.69
N PRO A 138 -10.55 -9.80 -7.45
CA PRO A 138 -10.54 -8.51 -6.79
C PRO A 138 -9.15 -8.30 -6.18
N ILE A 139 -8.22 -7.76 -6.97
CA ILE A 139 -7.04 -7.08 -6.41
C ILE A 139 -7.33 -5.60 -6.61
N SER A 140 -7.77 -4.94 -5.54
CA SER A 140 -8.02 -3.50 -5.55
C SER A 140 -6.69 -2.77 -5.41
N VAL A 141 -5.99 -2.55 -6.52
CA VAL A 141 -4.86 -1.61 -6.56
C VAL A 141 -5.43 -0.19 -6.52
N LEU A 142 -5.33 0.49 -5.38
CA LEU A 142 -5.67 1.90 -5.29
C LEU A 142 -4.46 2.75 -5.72
N MET A 143 -4.48 3.22 -6.96
CA MET A 143 -3.48 4.13 -7.49
C MET A 143 -3.93 5.58 -7.20
N MET A 144 -3.24 6.28 -6.30
CA MET A 144 -3.44 7.73 -6.15
C MET A 144 -2.48 8.48 -7.08
N ALA A 145 -2.99 8.90 -8.23
CA ALA A 145 -2.29 9.85 -9.09
C ALA A 145 -2.38 11.27 -8.49
N PRO A 146 -1.33 12.09 -8.59
CA PRO A 146 -1.45 13.51 -8.25
C PRO A 146 -2.46 14.17 -9.19
N LEU A 147 -3.40 14.93 -8.62
CA LEU A 147 -4.22 15.88 -9.37
C LEU A 147 -3.30 16.98 -9.91
N VAL A 148 -2.67 16.73 -11.05
CA VAL A 148 -2.02 17.78 -11.84
C VAL A 148 -3.14 18.68 -12.32
N ARG A 149 -3.37 19.80 -11.62
CA ARG A 149 -4.19 20.90 -12.16
C ARG A 149 -3.50 21.38 -13.43
N ARG A 150 -4.05 21.03 -14.59
CA ARG A 150 -3.70 21.68 -15.86
C ARG A 150 -3.84 23.19 -15.66
N PRO A 151 -2.82 24.00 -15.99
CA PRO A 151 -3.02 25.45 -16.04
C PRO A 151 -4.14 25.74 -17.05
N ARG A 152 -5.16 26.49 -16.62
CA ARG A 152 -6.15 27.04 -17.56
C ARG A 152 -5.37 27.96 -18.49
N ARG A 153 -5.36 27.63 -19.78
CA ARG A 153 -5.06 28.61 -20.82
C ARG A 153 -6.17 29.64 -20.79
N THR A 154 -5.84 30.87 -20.42
CA THR A 154 -6.52 32.09 -20.83
C THR A 154 -5.43 33.09 -21.12
#